data_AF-A0A212CNC4-F1
#
_entry.id   AF-A0A212CNC4-F1
#
_cell.length_a   1.000
_cell.length_b   1.000
_cell.length_c   1.000
_cell.angle_alpha   90.00
_cell.angle_beta   90.00
_cell.angle_gamma   90.00
#
_symmetry.space_group_name_H-M   'P 1'
#
loop_
_entity.id
_entity.type
_entity.pdbx_description
1 polymer ?
#
loop_
_entity_poly.entity_id
_entity_poly.type
_entity_poly.pdbx_seq_one_letter_code
_entity_poly.pdbx_strand_id
1 'polypeptide(L)'
;MPSTSLSFTSLTLTSLTFNEFEIEQHQECAYDHLELYDGPDSQAPVLGRFCGSKKPDPVVASGSSLFLRFYSDASVQRRGFQAVHSTECGGRLKAEVQTKELYSHAQFGDNNYPSQARCDWVIVAEDGYGVELIFRTFEVEEEADCGYDYMEAFDGYDSTAPRLGRFCGSG
;
A
#
# COMPACT_ATOMS: atom_id res chain seq x y z
N MET A 1 10.29 29.03 2.28
CA MET A 1 9.09 28.37 1.73
C MET A 1 8.94 27.05 2.48
N PRO A 2 7.77 26.70 3.06
CA PRO A 2 7.64 25.39 3.67
C PRO A 2 7.53 24.38 2.54
N SER A 3 8.56 23.54 2.38
CA SER A 3 8.46 22.33 1.56
C SER A 3 7.54 21.37 2.30
N THR A 4 6.42 21.03 1.67
CA THR A 4 5.56 19.95 2.15
C THR A 4 6.34 18.65 1.97
N SER A 5 6.96 18.15 3.04
CA SER A 5 7.53 16.81 3.02
C SER A 5 6.39 15.81 3.13
N LEU A 6 6.03 15.19 2.02
CA LEU A 6 5.23 13.97 2.05
C LEU A 6 6.14 12.87 2.64
N SER A 7 5.80 12.42 3.84
CA SER A 7 6.48 11.32 4.52
C SER A 7 5.77 10.01 4.18
N PHE A 8 6.43 9.15 3.43
CA PHE A 8 6.00 7.76 3.23
C PHE A 8 7.07 6.84 3.85
N THR A 9 6.66 6.07 4.86
CA THR A 9 7.55 5.25 5.70
C THR A 9 7.15 3.78 5.74
N SER A 10 6.17 3.37 4.93
CA SER A 10 5.64 2.00 5.03
C SER A 10 6.09 1.13 3.87
N LEU A 11 6.51 -0.08 4.21
CA LEU A 11 6.95 -1.13 3.30
C LEU A 11 5.76 -1.92 2.73
N THR A 12 4.56 -1.65 3.26
CA THR A 12 3.32 -2.31 2.90
C THR A 12 2.21 -1.29 2.70
N LEU A 13 1.24 -1.67 1.89
CA LEU A 13 0.03 -0.91 1.59
C LEU A 13 -1.17 -1.66 2.18
N THR A 14 -2.06 -0.94 2.85
CA THR A 14 -3.31 -1.53 3.33
C THR A 14 -4.42 -1.24 2.32
N SER A 15 -5.04 -2.29 1.81
CA SER A 15 -6.17 -2.25 0.88
C SER A 15 -7.46 -2.65 1.59
N LEU A 16 -8.56 -1.99 1.24
CA LEU A 16 -9.90 -2.28 1.73
C LEU A 16 -10.85 -2.53 0.55
N THR A 17 -11.44 -3.72 0.50
CA THR A 17 -12.39 -4.12 -0.54
C THR A 17 -13.77 -4.41 0.06
N PHE A 18 -14.82 -3.84 -0.53
CA PHE A 18 -16.19 -3.99 -0.05
C PHE A 18 -16.87 -5.23 -0.66
N ASN A 19 -17.43 -6.10 0.19
CA ASN A 19 -18.29 -7.20 -0.21
C ASN A 19 -19.76 -6.78 -0.29
N GLU A 20 -20.20 -5.98 0.68
CA GLU A 20 -21.53 -5.38 0.73
C GLU A 20 -21.41 -3.90 1.10
N PHE A 21 -22.30 -3.08 0.54
CA PHE A 21 -22.37 -1.65 0.83
C PHE A 21 -23.78 -1.11 0.57
N GLU A 22 -24.46 -0.73 1.65
CA GLU A 22 -25.78 -0.13 1.62
C GLU A 22 -25.89 0.86 2.80
N ILE A 23 -25.59 2.12 2.52
CA ILE A 23 -25.73 3.26 3.44
C ILE A 23 -26.81 4.21 2.88
N GLU A 24 -27.42 5.04 3.72
CA GLU A 24 -28.40 6.03 3.25
C GLU A 24 -27.86 6.83 2.06
N GLN A 25 -28.70 7.04 1.06
CA GLN A 25 -28.30 7.77 -0.14
C GLN A 25 -28.49 9.27 0.04
N HIS A 26 -27.43 10.03 -0.17
CA HIS A 26 -27.47 11.49 -0.23
C HIS A 26 -26.48 12.00 -1.28
N GLN A 27 -26.79 13.10 -1.97
CA GLN A 27 -25.95 13.62 -3.05
C GLN A 27 -24.52 13.95 -2.60
N GLU A 28 -24.39 14.46 -1.39
CA GLU A 28 -23.10 14.84 -0.78
C GLU A 28 -22.71 13.95 0.41
N CYS A 29 -23.44 12.83 0.64
CA CYS A 29 -23.21 11.97 1.81
C CYS A 29 -23.19 12.75 3.14
N ALA A 30 -24.19 13.61 3.35
CA ALA A 30 -24.27 14.52 4.49
C ALA A 30 -24.98 13.88 5.70
N TYR A 31 -25.79 12.85 5.47
CA TYR A 31 -26.44 12.03 6.49
C TYR A 31 -25.50 10.88 6.86
N ASP A 32 -25.94 9.64 6.70
CA ASP A 32 -25.09 8.47 6.93
C ASP A 32 -23.97 8.38 5.88
N HIS A 33 -22.75 8.13 6.33
CA HIS A 33 -21.61 7.93 5.46
C HIS A 33 -20.44 7.22 6.13
N LEU A 34 -19.62 6.57 5.31
CA LEU A 34 -18.33 6.01 5.69
C LEU A 34 -17.22 6.92 5.16
N GLU A 35 -16.37 7.43 6.05
CA GLU A 35 -15.12 8.13 5.72
C GLU A 35 -13.92 7.21 5.93
N LEU A 36 -13.00 7.22 4.97
CA LEU A 36 -11.74 6.49 5.00
C LEU A 36 -10.57 7.47 5.00
N TYR A 37 -9.55 7.19 5.80
CA TYR A 37 -8.40 8.06 6.01
C TYR A 37 -7.09 7.30 5.78
N ASP A 38 -6.13 7.97 5.15
CA ASP A 38 -4.81 7.46 4.77
C ASP A 38 -3.82 7.50 5.94
N GLY A 39 -4.09 6.71 6.97
CA GLY A 39 -3.27 6.68 8.18
C GLY A 39 -3.95 6.00 9.36
N PRO A 40 -3.37 6.13 10.56
CA PRO A 40 -3.83 5.41 11.75
C PRO A 40 -5.07 6.03 12.43
N ASP A 41 -5.42 7.27 12.11
CA ASP A 41 -6.48 8.01 12.78
C ASP A 41 -7.18 9.05 11.88
N SER A 42 -8.20 9.70 12.43
CA SER A 42 -9.02 10.71 11.75
C SER A 42 -8.33 12.04 11.41
N GLN A 43 -7.08 12.26 11.82
CA GLN A 43 -6.28 13.43 11.44
C GLN A 43 -5.51 13.21 10.14
N ALA A 44 -5.44 11.97 9.65
CA ALA A 44 -4.81 11.64 8.39
C ALA A 44 -5.60 12.18 7.17
N PRO A 45 -5.00 12.25 5.97
CA PRO A 45 -5.70 12.69 4.77
C PRO A 45 -6.92 11.81 4.45
N VAL A 46 -8.03 12.40 3.99
CA VAL A 46 -9.24 11.66 3.61
C VAL A 46 -9.03 11.01 2.24
N LEU A 47 -9.20 9.68 2.17
CA LEU A 47 -9.19 8.91 0.93
C LEU A 47 -10.54 8.96 0.21
N GLY A 48 -11.63 9.06 0.98
CA GLY A 48 -12.96 9.22 0.41
C GLY A 48 -14.08 9.20 1.44
N ARG A 49 -15.24 9.68 1.01
CA ARG A 49 -16.51 9.64 1.73
C ARG A 49 -17.54 8.91 0.87
N PHE A 50 -18.20 7.91 1.44
CA PHE A 50 -19.04 6.98 0.69
C PHE A 50 -20.42 6.83 1.34
N CYS A 51 -21.47 6.80 0.52
CA CYS A 51 -22.85 6.55 0.93
C CYS A 51 -23.67 5.98 -0.25
N GLY A 52 -24.93 5.61 -0.01
CA GLY A 52 -25.77 4.93 -1.00
C GLY A 52 -25.50 3.44 -1.12
N SER A 53 -25.95 2.85 -2.23
CA SER A 53 -25.92 1.40 -2.49
C SER A 53 -24.92 0.97 -3.57
N LYS A 54 -24.23 1.94 -4.21
CA LYS A 54 -23.13 1.61 -5.12
C LYS A 54 -21.91 1.26 -4.28
N LYS A 55 -21.46 0.02 -4.42
CA LYS A 55 -20.20 -0.46 -3.83
C LYS A 55 -19.02 0.43 -4.28
N PRO A 56 -18.21 0.96 -3.35
CA PRO A 56 -16.97 1.65 -3.68
C PRO A 56 -15.97 0.70 -4.36
N ASP A 57 -15.13 1.25 -5.23
CA ASP A 57 -13.95 0.54 -5.73
C ASP A 57 -12.98 0.27 -4.57
N PRO A 58 -12.07 -0.74 -4.68
CA PRO A 58 -11.07 -0.99 -3.66
C PRO A 58 -10.28 0.27 -3.31
N VAL A 59 -10.10 0.52 -2.02
CA VAL A 59 -9.40 1.69 -1.50
C VAL A 59 -8.06 1.27 -0.93
N VAL A 60 -6.98 1.84 -1.45
CA VAL A 60 -5.61 1.52 -1.04
C VAL A 60 -5.01 2.72 -0.32
N ALA A 61 -4.59 2.53 0.92
CA ALA A 61 -3.80 3.51 1.67
C ALA A 61 -2.38 3.60 1.11
N SER A 62 -1.73 4.75 1.27
CA SER A 62 -0.33 4.95 0.89
C SER A 62 0.67 4.27 1.82
N GLY A 63 0.18 3.68 2.92
CA GLY A 63 0.98 2.87 3.83
C GLY A 63 0.19 1.79 4.54
N SER A 64 0.75 1.29 5.65
CA SER A 64 0.24 0.13 6.40
C SER A 64 -1.00 0.41 7.25
N SER A 65 -1.51 1.64 7.27
CA SER A 65 -2.61 2.03 8.14
C SER A 65 -3.72 2.69 7.33
N LEU A 66 -4.95 2.23 7.56
CA LEU A 66 -6.16 2.81 7.00
C LEU A 66 -7.17 2.95 8.14
N PHE A 67 -7.63 4.16 8.40
CA PHE A 67 -8.61 4.44 9.46
C PHE A 67 -9.99 4.62 8.86
N LEU A 68 -10.99 4.00 9.48
CA LEU A 68 -12.39 4.05 9.04
C LEU A 68 -13.23 4.76 10.10
N ARG A 69 -14.11 5.66 9.67
CA ARG A 69 -15.11 6.28 10.53
C ARG A 69 -16.48 6.27 9.89
N PHE A 70 -17.41 5.59 10.53
CA PHE A 70 -18.81 5.58 10.14
C PHE A 70 -19.59 6.61 10.95
N TYR A 71 -20.39 7.41 10.26
CA TYR A 71 -21.31 8.37 10.84
C TYR A 71 -22.74 8.00 10.46
N SER A 72 -23.67 8.13 11.40
CA SER A 72 -25.10 8.07 11.11
C SER A 72 -25.85 9.23 11.74
N ASP A 73 -26.98 9.59 11.15
CA ASP A 73 -27.94 10.52 11.74
C ASP A 73 -29.03 9.78 12.56
N ALA A 74 -30.11 10.49 12.92
CA ALA A 74 -31.18 9.95 13.76
C ALA A 74 -32.18 9.05 13.02
N SER A 75 -32.08 8.89 11.69
CA SER A 75 -33.10 8.28 10.84
C SER A 75 -32.53 7.44 9.68
N VAL A 76 -33.42 6.78 8.93
CA VAL A 76 -33.12 6.04 7.67
C VAL A 76 -31.93 5.07 7.73
N GLN A 77 -32.05 4.04 8.56
CA GLN A 77 -31.03 2.99 8.61
C GLN A 77 -31.06 2.10 7.36
N ARG A 78 -29.89 1.52 7.05
CA ARG A 78 -29.68 0.53 5.99
C ARG A 78 -28.86 -0.64 6.53
N ARG A 79 -28.51 -1.58 5.64
CA ARG A 79 -27.80 -2.80 6.01
C ARG A 79 -26.35 -2.56 6.46
N GLY A 80 -25.78 -1.42 6.10
CA GLY A 80 -24.39 -1.06 6.42
C GLY A 80 -23.43 -1.61 5.37
N PHE A 81 -22.24 -2.02 5.80
CA PHE A 81 -21.19 -2.49 4.90
C PHE A 81 -20.47 -3.71 5.46
N GLN A 82 -19.98 -4.55 4.55
CA GLN A 82 -19.04 -5.61 4.86
C GLN A 82 -17.81 -5.38 3.98
N ALA A 83 -16.64 -5.33 4.59
CA ALA A 83 -15.38 -5.16 3.89
C ALA A 83 -14.34 -6.17 4.37
N VAL A 84 -13.41 -6.49 3.49
CA VAL A 84 -12.20 -7.25 3.78
C VAL A 84 -11.00 -6.33 3.58
N HIS A 85 -10.01 -6.46 4.45
CA HIS A 85 -8.74 -5.75 4.30
C HIS A 85 -7.65 -6.74 3.94
N SER A 86 -6.68 -6.28 3.17
CA SER A 86 -5.44 -6.99 2.87
C SER A 86 -4.27 -6.05 3.08
N THR A 87 -3.15 -6.62 3.52
CA THR A 87 -1.86 -5.94 3.53
C THR A 87 -1.07 -6.43 2.34
N GLU A 88 -0.79 -5.53 1.40
CA GLU A 88 -0.01 -5.80 0.20
C GLU A 88 1.42 -5.28 0.39
N CYS A 89 2.36 -5.89 -0.32
CA CYS A 89 3.73 -5.41 -0.41
C CYS A 89 3.82 -4.22 -1.37
N GLY A 90 4.77 -3.32 -1.13
CA GLY A 90 5.04 -2.18 -2.01
C GLY A 90 4.90 -0.84 -1.30
N GLY A 91 5.02 0.22 -2.09
CA GLY A 91 4.83 1.60 -1.63
C GLY A 91 6.02 2.50 -1.92
N ARG A 92 5.90 3.75 -1.48
CA ARG A 92 6.96 4.75 -1.63
C ARG A 92 7.73 4.87 -0.33
N LEU A 93 9.05 4.84 -0.40
CA LEU A 93 9.95 4.89 0.74
C LEU A 93 10.87 6.09 0.58
N LYS A 94 11.10 6.83 1.66
CA LYS A 94 12.17 7.82 1.71
C LYS A 94 13.46 7.12 2.15
N ALA A 95 14.53 7.26 1.36
CA ALA A 95 15.85 6.81 1.78
C ALA A 95 16.34 7.68 2.94
N GLU A 96 16.90 7.06 3.95
CA GLU A 96 17.47 7.73 5.11
C GLU A 96 18.96 7.42 5.24
N VAL A 97 19.68 8.28 5.97
CA VAL A 97 21.11 8.06 6.25
C VAL A 97 21.32 6.77 7.05
N GLN A 98 20.36 6.41 7.91
CA GLN A 98 20.38 5.14 8.61
C GLN A 98 19.73 4.06 7.75
N THR A 99 20.39 2.91 7.64
CA THR A 99 19.85 1.72 6.98
C THR A 99 18.52 1.32 7.61
N LYS A 100 17.50 1.11 6.77
CA LYS A 100 16.21 0.53 7.15
C LYS A 100 16.07 -0.84 6.51
N GLU A 101 15.48 -1.76 7.25
CA GLU A 101 15.14 -3.08 6.73
C GLU A 101 13.93 -2.96 5.78
N LEU A 102 13.98 -3.70 4.67
CA LEU A 102 12.89 -3.86 3.71
C LEU A 102 12.60 -5.35 3.58
N TYR A 103 11.32 -5.71 3.69
CA TYR A 103 10.86 -7.08 3.59
C TYR A 103 9.98 -7.26 2.37
N SER A 104 10.09 -8.41 1.71
CA SER A 104 9.28 -8.73 0.52
C SER A 104 7.78 -8.86 0.83
N HIS A 105 7.41 -9.22 2.07
CA HIS A 105 6.03 -9.31 2.53
C HIS A 105 5.93 -9.14 4.06
N ALA A 106 4.71 -8.87 4.56
CA ALA A 106 4.44 -8.61 5.97
C ALA A 106 4.68 -9.81 6.92
N GLN A 107 4.80 -11.02 6.37
CA GLN A 107 5.00 -12.26 7.12
C GLN A 107 6.40 -12.85 6.92
N PHE A 108 7.36 -12.04 6.47
CA PHE A 108 8.74 -12.46 6.21
C PHE A 108 9.35 -13.11 7.46
N GLY A 109 10.04 -14.23 7.28
CA GLY A 109 10.69 -15.02 8.33
C GLY A 109 9.88 -16.24 8.80
N ASP A 110 8.56 -16.11 8.95
CA ASP A 110 7.70 -17.20 9.41
C ASP A 110 7.09 -18.02 8.26
N ASN A 111 7.04 -17.45 7.04
CA ASN A 111 6.38 -18.03 5.89
C ASN A 111 7.08 -17.67 4.58
N ASN A 112 6.82 -18.46 3.53
CA ASN A 112 7.17 -18.11 2.16
C ASN A 112 6.36 -16.90 1.67
N TYR A 113 6.89 -16.20 0.67
CA TYR A 113 6.15 -15.15 -0.01
C TYR A 113 4.89 -15.72 -0.70
N PRO A 114 3.80 -14.95 -0.83
CA PRO A 114 2.57 -15.42 -1.44
C PRO A 114 2.76 -15.65 -2.95
N SER A 115 2.07 -16.65 -3.50
CA SER A 115 2.05 -16.90 -4.95
C SER A 115 1.43 -15.73 -5.70
N GLN A 116 1.96 -15.42 -6.90
CA GLN A 116 1.48 -14.31 -7.75
C GLN A 116 1.55 -12.93 -7.08
N ALA A 117 2.47 -12.76 -6.11
CA ALA A 117 2.75 -11.45 -5.53
C ALA A 117 3.30 -10.50 -6.60
N ARG A 118 2.79 -9.27 -6.60
CA ARG A 118 3.30 -8.19 -7.43
C ARG A 118 3.56 -6.98 -6.54
N CYS A 119 4.82 -6.77 -6.21
CA CYS A 119 5.26 -5.74 -5.29
C CYS A 119 6.09 -4.70 -6.03
N ASP A 120 5.75 -3.42 -5.88
CA ASP A 120 6.49 -2.30 -6.44
C ASP A 120 6.89 -1.35 -5.31
N TRP A 121 8.19 -1.22 -5.04
CA TRP A 121 8.72 -0.24 -4.09
C TRP A 121 9.51 0.83 -4.82
N VAL A 122 9.23 2.10 -4.49
CA VAL A 122 10.02 3.24 -4.99
C VAL A 122 10.75 3.88 -3.83
N ILE A 123 12.07 3.73 -3.77
CA ILE A 123 12.93 4.30 -2.73
C ILE A 123 13.53 5.60 -3.26
N VAL A 124 13.20 6.72 -2.61
CA VAL A 124 13.56 8.07 -3.06
C VAL A 124 14.60 8.66 -2.11
N ALA A 125 15.80 8.91 -2.62
CA ALA A 125 16.84 9.66 -1.93
C ALA A 125 16.66 11.18 -2.11
N GLU A 126 17.28 11.96 -1.23
CA GLU A 126 17.37 13.41 -1.41
C GLU A 126 18.32 13.78 -2.56
N ASP A 127 18.10 14.95 -3.16
CA ASP A 127 18.90 15.43 -4.29
C ASP A 127 20.41 15.37 -3.97
N GLY A 128 21.18 14.76 -4.87
CA GLY A 128 22.63 14.58 -4.71
C GLY A 128 23.05 13.32 -3.96
N TYR A 129 22.12 12.49 -3.49
CA TYR A 129 22.37 11.20 -2.88
C TYR A 129 21.88 10.04 -3.76
N GLY A 130 22.45 8.85 -3.55
CA GLY A 130 22.00 7.60 -4.16
C GLY A 130 21.39 6.64 -3.13
N VAL A 131 20.71 5.62 -3.61
CA VAL A 131 20.20 4.52 -2.79
C VAL A 131 21.15 3.32 -2.94
N GLU A 132 21.57 2.75 -1.82
CA GLU A 132 22.28 1.48 -1.79
C GLU A 132 21.34 0.38 -1.29
N LEU A 133 21.26 -0.72 -2.03
CA LEU A 133 20.51 -1.91 -1.64
C LEU A 133 21.48 -3.00 -1.16
N ILE A 134 21.24 -3.51 0.03
CA ILE A 134 22.03 -4.58 0.64
C ILE A 134 21.08 -5.74 0.95
N PHE A 135 21.27 -6.87 0.28
CA PHE A 135 20.53 -8.09 0.57
C PHE A 135 21.16 -8.79 1.77
N ARG A 136 20.40 -8.92 2.87
CA ARG A 136 20.81 -9.74 4.02
C ARG A 136 20.44 -11.21 3.84
N THR A 137 19.34 -11.45 3.16
CA THR A 137 18.81 -12.76 2.81
C THR A 137 18.12 -12.61 1.47
N PHE A 138 18.40 -13.52 0.54
CA PHE A 138 17.71 -13.57 -0.74
C PHE A 138 17.35 -15.01 -1.06
N GLU A 139 16.06 -15.32 -1.07
CA GLU A 139 15.53 -16.64 -1.39
C GLU A 139 14.29 -16.46 -2.28
N VAL A 140 14.48 -16.64 -3.58
CA VAL A 140 13.44 -16.54 -4.61
C VAL A 140 13.55 -17.78 -5.50
N GLU A 141 12.44 -18.31 -6.01
CA GLU A 141 12.44 -19.53 -6.84
C GLU A 141 13.53 -19.48 -7.94
N GLU A 142 14.42 -20.49 -7.95
CA GLU A 142 15.54 -20.54 -8.88
C GLU A 142 15.10 -21.08 -10.25
N GLU A 143 15.45 -20.36 -11.30
CA GLU A 143 15.21 -20.75 -12.69
C GLU A 143 16.32 -20.15 -13.58
N ALA A 144 16.66 -20.82 -14.68
CA ALA A 144 17.82 -20.47 -15.50
C ALA A 144 17.83 -19.02 -16.01
N ASP A 145 16.66 -18.46 -16.31
CA ASP A 145 16.46 -17.09 -16.79
C ASP A 145 15.62 -16.24 -15.81
N CYS A 146 15.45 -16.72 -14.57
CA CYS A 146 14.57 -16.15 -13.54
C CYS A 146 13.13 -15.93 -14.03
N GLY A 147 12.63 -16.84 -14.90
CA GLY A 147 11.36 -16.72 -15.61
C GLY A 147 10.11 -16.89 -14.76
N TYR A 148 10.21 -17.56 -13.60
CA TYR A 148 9.11 -17.77 -12.67
C TYR A 148 8.99 -16.60 -11.70
N ASP A 149 9.69 -16.67 -10.55
CA ASP A 149 9.74 -15.60 -9.57
C ASP A 149 11.06 -14.84 -9.68
N TYR A 150 11.01 -13.53 -9.46
CA TYR A 150 12.19 -12.67 -9.56
C TYR A 150 12.00 -11.34 -8.84
N MET A 151 13.13 -10.69 -8.56
CA MET A 151 13.21 -9.29 -8.18
C MET A 151 13.93 -8.52 -9.28
N GLU A 152 13.37 -7.41 -9.74
CA GLU A 152 14.04 -6.48 -10.64
C GLU A 152 14.37 -5.17 -9.91
N ALA A 153 15.55 -4.63 -10.19
CA ALA A 153 15.99 -3.34 -9.71
C ALA A 153 16.17 -2.39 -10.90
N PHE A 154 15.69 -1.16 -10.76
CA PHE A 154 15.75 -0.11 -11.78
C PHE A 154 16.34 1.17 -11.19
N ASP A 155 17.15 1.88 -11.98
CA ASP A 155 17.70 3.19 -11.64
C ASP A 155 16.73 4.30 -12.07
N GLY A 156 15.59 4.38 -11.38
CA GLY A 156 14.56 5.37 -11.66
C GLY A 156 13.25 5.07 -10.96
N TYR A 157 12.20 5.77 -11.38
CA TYR A 157 10.91 5.76 -10.69
C TYR A 157 10.01 4.57 -11.06
N ASP A 158 10.25 3.96 -12.22
CA ASP A 158 9.43 2.88 -12.76
C ASP A 158 10.23 1.98 -13.70
N SER A 159 9.57 0.96 -14.26
CA SER A 159 10.18 -0.04 -15.13
C SER A 159 10.61 0.46 -16.51
N THR A 160 10.38 1.74 -16.85
CA THR A 160 10.92 2.36 -18.06
C THR A 160 12.36 2.86 -17.89
N ALA A 161 12.82 2.96 -16.64
CA ALA A 161 14.17 3.37 -16.30
C ALA A 161 15.21 2.28 -16.61
N PRO A 162 16.53 2.61 -16.61
CA PRO A 162 17.57 1.60 -16.80
C PRO A 162 17.47 0.46 -15.78
N ARG A 163 17.33 -0.78 -16.26
CA ARG A 163 17.31 -1.97 -15.40
C ARG A 163 18.73 -2.29 -14.92
N LEU A 164 18.90 -2.30 -13.60
CA LEU A 164 20.15 -2.67 -12.95
C LEU A 164 20.34 -4.20 -12.92
N GLY A 165 19.25 -4.96 -12.79
CA GLY A 165 19.29 -6.41 -12.87
C GLY A 165 17.93 -7.07 -12.64
N ARG A 166 17.90 -8.37 -12.92
CA ARG A 166 16.85 -9.33 -12.55
C ARG A 166 17.52 -10.44 -11.77
N PHE A 167 16.97 -10.78 -10.61
CA PHE A 167 17.60 -11.66 -9.63
C PHE A 167 16.60 -12.73 -9.18
N CYS A 168 17.07 -13.96 -9.03
CA CYS A 168 16.35 -15.10 -8.48
C CYS A 168 17.36 -16.09 -7.86
N GLY A 169 16.88 -17.16 -7.23
CA GLY A 169 17.70 -18.14 -6.52
C GLY A 169 17.95 -17.78 -5.06
N SER A 170 18.88 -18.50 -4.44
CA SER A 170 19.25 -18.35 -3.03
C SER A 170 20.69 -17.84 -2.87
N GLY A 171 20.93 -16.87 -1.97
CA GLY A 171 22.25 -16.30 -1.70
C GLY A 171 22.34 -15.45 -0.44
#